data_AF-A0AAU4IN16-F1
#
_entry.id   AF-A0AAU4IN16-F1
#
_cell.length_a   1.000
_cell.length_b   1.000
_cell.length_c   1.000
_cell.angle_alpha   90.00
_cell.angle_beta   90.00
_cell.angle_gamma   90.00
#
_symmetry.space_group_name_H-M   'P 1'
#
loop_
_entity.id
_entity.type
_entity.pdbx_description
1 polymer ?
#
loop_
_entity_poly.entity_id
_entity_poly.type
_entity_poly.pdbx_seq_one_letter_code
_entity_poly.pdbx_strand_id
1 'polypeptide(L)'
;MPVELDFPEFPFEEPPGSINCLQKPWNGVLVVVDHIPFTTGDKVTFDVTVCSDTSGQTLAAKTQGVVSVTADTTSVSYTIPWVGVLDAVTEGSITVFYTLTPADGSTPSISQEAMVQYSRQQPGGTVCGPDT
;
A
#
# COMPACT_ATOMS: atom_id res chain seq x y z
N MET A 1 -8.14 4.78 -25.47
CA MET A 1 -7.00 3.89 -25.11
C MET A 1 -7.17 3.56 -23.64
N PRO A 2 -6.98 2.31 -23.18
CA PRO A 2 -6.94 2.04 -21.75
C PRO A 2 -5.81 2.88 -21.14
N VAL A 3 -6.08 3.57 -20.04
CA VAL A 3 -5.03 4.23 -19.25
C VAL A 3 -4.18 3.10 -18.68
N GLU A 4 -2.91 3.04 -19.08
CA GLU A 4 -1.96 2.14 -18.45
C GLU A 4 -1.68 2.70 -17.06
N LEU A 5 -2.21 2.01 -16.06
CA LEU A 5 -2.07 2.39 -14.65
C LEU A 5 -0.67 2.00 -14.17
N ASP A 6 0.03 2.95 -13.57
CA ASP A 6 1.34 2.70 -12.97
C ASP A 6 1.21 1.87 -11.69
N PHE A 7 2.31 1.29 -11.21
CA PHE A 7 2.31 0.54 -9.95
C PHE A 7 2.20 1.49 -8.74
N PRO A 8 1.57 1.05 -7.64
CA PRO A 8 1.58 1.83 -6.41
C PRO A 8 3.00 1.90 -5.82
N GLU A 9 3.37 3.05 -5.30
CA GLU A 9 4.68 3.33 -4.73
C GLU A 9 4.64 3.35 -3.20
N PHE A 10 5.76 2.94 -2.60
CA PHE A 10 6.00 3.04 -1.16
C PHE A 10 7.02 4.16 -0.90
N PRO A 11 6.58 5.40 -0.61
CA PRO A 11 7.48 6.56 -0.54
C PRO A 11 8.52 6.48 0.59
N PHE A 12 8.34 5.59 1.55
CA PHE A 12 9.23 5.36 2.68
C PHE A 12 10.01 4.04 2.58
N GLU A 13 9.94 3.38 1.43
CA GLU A 13 10.76 2.21 1.14
C GLU A 13 12.24 2.60 1.16
N GLU A 14 13.02 1.88 1.96
CA GLU A 14 14.47 1.97 1.91
C GLU A 14 15.02 1.03 0.83
N PRO A 15 15.93 1.51 -0.04
CA PRO A 15 16.57 0.67 -1.02
C PRO A 15 17.28 -0.52 -0.35
N PRO A 16 17.07 -1.76 -0.82
CA PRO A 16 16.41 -2.14 -2.08
C PRO A 16 15.04 -2.82 -1.87
N GLY A 17 13.96 -2.09 -1.55
CA GLY A 17 12.64 -2.74 -1.47
C GLY A 17 12.07 -2.96 -0.08
N SER A 18 12.58 -2.30 0.98
CA SER A 18 12.22 -2.67 2.36
C SER A 18 11.59 -1.54 3.16
N ILE A 19 10.50 -1.87 3.85
CA ILE A 19 9.91 -1.06 4.92
C ILE A 19 10.39 -1.62 6.26
N ASN A 20 11.05 -0.78 7.03
CA ASN A 20 11.61 -1.15 8.31
C ASN A 20 11.42 -0.10 9.40
N CYS A 21 12.01 -0.34 10.56
CA CYS A 21 11.83 0.46 11.77
C CYS A 21 12.25 1.93 11.69
N LEU A 22 12.87 2.35 10.58
CA LEU A 22 13.25 3.73 10.32
C LEU A 22 12.07 4.58 9.84
N GLN A 23 11.02 3.98 9.26
CA GLN A 23 9.79 4.69 8.92
C GLN A 23 9.02 5.04 10.19
N LYS A 24 8.93 6.33 10.51
CA LYS A 24 8.13 6.86 11.63
C LYS A 24 7.08 7.85 11.11
N PRO A 25 5.88 7.92 11.72
CA PRO A 25 5.39 7.07 12.80
C PRO A 25 4.91 5.69 12.32
N TRP A 26 5.01 4.69 13.18
CA TRP A 26 4.57 3.30 12.92
C TRP A 26 3.05 3.10 13.04
N ASN A 27 2.27 4.07 12.54
CA ASN A 27 0.81 4.05 12.59
C ASN A 27 0.18 3.46 11.33
N GLY A 28 1.01 3.09 10.35
CA GLY A 28 0.60 2.51 9.08
C GLY A 28 1.71 2.62 8.04
N VAL A 29 1.49 1.97 6.91
CA VAL A 29 2.37 2.07 5.73
C VAL A 29 1.67 2.92 4.68
N LEU A 30 2.28 4.04 4.28
CA LEU A 30 1.76 4.88 3.22
C LEU A 30 2.03 4.23 1.86
N VAL A 31 0.99 4.18 1.03
CA VAL A 31 1.03 3.80 -0.37
C VAL A 31 0.55 5.00 -1.17
N VAL A 32 1.27 5.34 -2.24
CA VAL A 32 0.97 6.48 -3.11
C VAL A 32 0.83 5.98 -4.53
N VAL A 33 -0.15 6.52 -5.24
CA VAL A 33 -0.22 6.45 -6.70
C VAL A 33 -0.05 7.87 -7.19
N ASP A 34 1.01 8.13 -7.95
CA ASP A 34 1.29 9.44 -8.53
C ASP A 34 1.27 9.36 -10.06
N HIS A 35 1.32 10.51 -10.72
CA HIS A 35 1.38 10.66 -12.18
C HIS A 35 0.15 10.13 -12.96
N ILE A 36 -0.96 9.81 -12.28
CA ILE A 36 -2.22 9.42 -12.90
C ILE A 36 -3.23 10.58 -12.80
N PRO A 37 -3.79 11.08 -13.91
CA PRO A 37 -4.79 12.15 -13.86
C PRO A 37 -6.14 11.60 -13.36
N PHE A 38 -6.42 11.80 -12.08
CA PHE A 38 -7.70 11.46 -11.47
C PHE A 38 -8.69 12.62 -11.56
N THR A 39 -9.96 12.28 -11.75
CA THR A 39 -11.07 13.23 -11.79
C THR A 39 -11.94 13.14 -10.55
N THR A 40 -12.56 14.27 -10.20
CA THR A 40 -13.49 14.36 -9.09
C THR A 40 -14.62 13.33 -9.22
N GLY A 41 -14.78 12.51 -8.19
CA GLY A 41 -15.76 11.41 -8.15
C GLY A 41 -15.17 10.04 -8.43
N ASP A 42 -13.94 9.96 -8.96
CA ASP A 42 -13.25 8.68 -9.16
C ASP A 42 -13.06 7.97 -7.82
N LYS A 43 -13.06 6.63 -7.85
CA LYS A 43 -12.78 5.81 -6.67
C LYS A 43 -11.55 4.97 -6.94
N VAL A 44 -10.55 5.10 -6.07
CA VAL A 44 -9.35 4.28 -6.08
C VAL A 44 -9.46 3.28 -4.94
N THR A 45 -9.51 2.00 -5.30
CA THR A 45 -9.59 0.89 -4.34
C THR A 45 -8.23 0.23 -4.23
N PHE A 46 -7.61 0.28 -3.07
CA PHE A 46 -6.34 -0.36 -2.76
C PHE A 46 -6.61 -1.74 -2.16
N ASP A 47 -6.10 -2.77 -2.80
CA ASP A 47 -6.15 -4.15 -2.34
C ASP A 47 -4.79 -4.52 -1.78
N VAL A 48 -4.75 -4.81 -0.48
CA VAL A 48 -3.51 -5.00 0.27
C VAL A 48 -3.47 -6.42 0.82
N THR A 49 -2.35 -7.08 0.58
CA THR A 49 -2.05 -8.41 1.11
C THR A 49 -0.74 -8.35 1.90
N VAL A 50 -0.78 -8.82 3.14
CA VAL A 50 0.40 -8.99 3.99
C VAL A 50 0.68 -10.47 4.12
N CYS A 51 1.92 -10.86 3.84
CA CYS A 51 2.38 -12.24 3.92
C CYS A 51 3.47 -12.38 4.98
N SER A 52 3.55 -13.53 5.64
CA SER A 52 4.57 -13.82 6.66
C SER A 52 5.90 -14.33 6.09
N ASP A 53 6.01 -14.40 4.77
CA ASP A 53 7.25 -14.70 4.06
C ASP A 53 7.57 -13.60 3.04
N THR A 54 8.83 -13.55 2.61
CA THR A 54 9.33 -12.53 1.69
C THR A 54 8.98 -12.79 0.22
N SER A 55 8.44 -13.96 -0.10
CA SER A 55 8.00 -14.34 -1.45
C SER A 55 6.52 -14.05 -1.72
N GLY A 56 5.77 -13.59 -0.70
CA GLY A 56 4.36 -13.25 -0.83
C GLY A 56 3.39 -14.45 -0.87
N GLN A 57 3.80 -15.66 -0.43
CA GLN A 57 2.99 -16.87 -0.61
C GLN A 57 2.09 -17.22 0.59
N THR A 58 2.55 -16.92 1.80
CA THR A 58 1.93 -17.31 3.06
C THR A 58 1.16 -16.14 3.61
N LEU A 59 -0.14 -16.14 3.33
CA LEU A 59 -1.03 -15.07 3.73
C LEU A 59 -1.08 -14.92 5.26
N ALA A 60 -0.88 -13.70 5.75
CA ALA A 60 -1.08 -13.34 7.15
C ALA A 60 -2.30 -12.43 7.36
N ALA A 61 -2.48 -11.42 6.50
CA ALA A 61 -3.63 -10.51 6.57
C ALA A 61 -4.00 -9.96 5.18
N LYS A 62 -5.27 -9.54 5.03
CA LYS A 62 -5.75 -8.78 3.87
C LYS A 62 -6.60 -7.62 4.34
N THR A 63 -6.52 -6.52 3.61
CA THR A 63 -7.42 -5.39 3.79
C THR A 63 -7.67 -4.70 2.46
N GLN A 64 -8.77 -3.98 2.40
CA GLN A 64 -9.11 -3.14 1.26
C GLN A 64 -9.38 -1.72 1.75
N GLY A 65 -8.86 -0.73 1.04
CA GLY A 65 -9.07 0.68 1.31
C GLY A 65 -9.68 1.38 0.11
N VAL A 66 -10.71 2.20 0.31
CA VAL A 66 -11.32 2.97 -0.78
C VAL A 66 -11.07 4.45 -0.54
N VAL A 67 -10.44 5.10 -1.52
CA VAL A 67 -10.22 6.54 -1.53
C VAL A 67 -11.12 7.16 -2.61
N SER A 68 -11.99 8.08 -2.19
CA SER A 68 -12.81 8.85 -3.13
C SER A 68 -12.09 10.14 -3.49
N VAL A 69 -11.92 10.39 -4.78
CA VAL A 69 -11.27 11.60 -5.31
C VAL A 69 -12.26 12.76 -5.19
N THR A 70 -11.95 13.74 -4.35
CA THR A 70 -12.86 14.87 -4.05
C THR A 70 -12.57 16.13 -4.88
N ALA A 71 -11.41 16.17 -5.52
CA ALA A 71 -10.98 17.20 -6.44
C ALA A 71 -10.02 16.58 -7.45
N ASP A 72 -9.96 17.12 -8.66
CA ASP A 72 -9.04 16.65 -9.71
C ASP A 72 -7.59 16.73 -9.18
N THR A 73 -6.85 15.63 -9.33
CA THR A 73 -5.52 15.46 -8.75
C THR A 73 -4.68 14.53 -9.62
N THR A 74 -3.37 14.60 -9.50
CA THR A 74 -2.45 13.64 -10.11
C THR A 74 -1.98 12.56 -9.15
N SER A 75 -2.36 12.68 -7.87
CA SER A 75 -1.90 11.79 -6.82
C SER A 75 -3.02 11.43 -5.84
N VAL A 76 -3.05 10.16 -5.46
CA VAL A 76 -3.91 9.59 -4.43
C VAL A 76 -3.06 8.75 -3.50
N SER A 77 -3.33 8.82 -2.20
CA SER A 77 -2.61 8.02 -1.21
C SER A 77 -3.55 7.26 -0.30
N TYR A 78 -3.08 6.13 0.20
CA TYR A 78 -3.77 5.29 1.16
C TYR A 78 -2.79 4.81 2.24
N THR A 79 -3.21 4.85 3.50
CA THR A 79 -2.40 4.33 4.61
C THR A 79 -2.91 2.96 5.00
N ILE A 80 -2.08 1.93 4.79
CA ILE A 80 -2.34 0.57 5.26
C ILE A 80 -2.45 0.62 6.79
N PRO A 81 -3.57 0.15 7.37
CA PRO A 81 -3.80 0.22 8.80
C PRO A 81 -2.79 -0.64 9.56
N TRP A 82 -2.42 -0.20 10.75
CA TRP A 82 -1.58 -0.98 11.64
C TRP A 82 -2.31 -2.21 12.20
N VAL A 83 -3.41 -1.95 12.92
CA VAL A 83 -4.13 -2.94 13.72
C VAL A 83 -4.84 -3.95 12.84
N GLY A 84 -4.57 -5.24 13.09
CA GLY A 84 -5.15 -6.37 12.37
C GLY A 84 -4.57 -6.62 10.97
N VAL A 85 -3.55 -5.85 10.56
CA VAL A 85 -2.96 -5.97 9.21
C VAL A 85 -1.45 -5.99 9.28
N LEU A 86 -0.81 -4.88 9.67
CA LEU A 86 0.65 -4.82 9.75
C LEU A 86 1.19 -5.47 11.03
N ASP A 87 0.41 -5.44 12.11
CA ASP A 87 0.77 -6.12 13.37
C ASP A 87 0.63 -7.65 13.32
N ALA A 88 0.03 -8.20 12.26
CA ALA A 88 -0.16 -9.63 12.05
C ALA A 88 1.17 -10.39 11.84
N VAL A 89 2.23 -9.69 11.41
CA VAL A 89 3.56 -10.26 11.22
C VAL A 89 4.63 -9.39 11.85
N THR A 90 5.76 -10.01 12.20
CA THR A 90 6.98 -9.27 12.59
C THR A 90 7.88 -9.05 11.37
N GLU A 91 7.87 -9.97 10.41
CA GLU A 91 8.63 -9.90 9.16
C GLU A 91 7.85 -10.61 8.06
N GLY A 92 8.03 -10.16 6.81
CA GLY A 92 7.43 -10.76 5.63
C GLY A 92 7.42 -9.81 4.44
N SER A 93 6.31 -9.76 3.72
CA SER A 93 6.12 -8.85 2.59
C SER A 93 4.73 -8.23 2.58
N ILE A 94 4.62 -7.09 1.90
CA ILE A 94 3.38 -6.40 1.60
C ILE A 94 3.25 -6.31 0.09
N THR A 95 2.14 -6.80 -0.44
CA THR A 95 1.77 -6.66 -1.85
C THR A 95 0.54 -5.77 -1.96
N VAL A 96 0.59 -4.80 -2.87
CA VAL A 96 -0.50 -3.86 -3.11
C VAL A 96 -0.71 -3.70 -4.62
N PHE A 97 -1.97 -3.70 -5.02
CA PHE A 97 -2.42 -3.16 -6.30
C PHE A 97 -3.62 -2.26 -6.05
N TYR A 98 -4.00 -1.47 -7.05
CA TYR A 98 -5.21 -0.66 -6.95
C TYR A 98 -6.09 -0.83 -8.18
N THR A 99 -7.39 -0.62 -7.96
CA THR A 99 -8.41 -0.55 -8.99
C THR A 99 -8.93 0.88 -9.06
N LEU A 100 -8.77 1.53 -10.21
CA LEU A 100 -9.41 2.80 -10.53
C LEU A 100 -10.81 2.51 -11.07
N THR A 101 -11.84 3.02 -10.39
CA THR A 101 -13.23 3.03 -10.85
C THR A 101 -13.61 4.47 -11.22
N PRO A 102 -13.69 4.78 -12.53
CA PRO A 102 -14.03 6.12 -13.01
C PRO A 102 -15.44 6.59 -12.59
N ALA A 103 -15.58 7.88 -12.31
CA ALA A 103 -16.85 8.51 -11.94
C ALA A 103 -17.88 8.50 -13.07
N ASP A 104 -17.41 8.54 -14.32
CA ASP A 104 -18.22 8.56 -15.53
C ASP A 104 -18.88 7.21 -15.86
N GLY A 105 -18.61 6.17 -15.06
CA GLY A 105 -19.12 4.82 -15.25
C GLY A 105 -18.36 4.01 -16.31
N SER A 106 -17.21 4.52 -16.78
CA SER A 106 -16.29 3.77 -17.63
C SER A 106 -15.80 2.51 -16.91
N THR A 107 -15.34 1.53 -17.70
CA THR A 107 -14.83 0.26 -17.17
C THR A 107 -13.69 0.50 -16.18
N PRO A 108 -13.72 -0.13 -14.99
CA PRO A 108 -12.62 -0.05 -14.05
C PRO A 108 -11.31 -0.58 -14.64
N SER A 109 -10.20 0.02 -14.25
CA SER A 109 -8.85 -0.41 -14.61
C SER A 109 -8.11 -0.88 -13.37
N ILE A 110 -7.28 -1.91 -13.51
CA ILE A 110 -6.49 -2.49 -12.42
C ILE A 110 -5.01 -2.22 -12.71
N SER A 111 -4.26 -1.78 -11.70
CA SER A 111 -2.83 -1.55 -11.79
C SER A 111 -2.02 -2.85 -11.82
N GLN A 112 -0.73 -2.73 -12.08
CA GLN A 112 0.21 -3.80 -11.71
C GLN A 112 0.37 -3.86 -10.18
N GLU A 113 0.89 -4.99 -9.70
CA GLU A 113 1.19 -5.21 -8.27
C GLU A 113 2.56 -4.64 -7.92
N ALA A 114 2.64 -3.93 -6.80
CA ALA A 114 3.90 -3.58 -6.15
C ALA A 114 4.09 -4.46 -4.92
N MET A 115 5.33 -4.89 -4.67
CA MET A 115 5.68 -5.70 -3.51
C MET A 115 6.90 -5.12 -2.81
N VAL A 116 6.81 -4.98 -1.48
CA VAL A 116 7.90 -4.57 -0.62
C VAL A 116 8.12 -5.57 0.50
N GLN A 117 9.37 -5.74 0.90
CA GLN A 117 9.72 -6.43 2.12
C GLN A 117 9.32 -5.60 3.32
N TYR A 118 8.89 -6.28 4.37
CA TYR A 118 8.40 -5.64 5.58
C TYR A 118 9.07 -6.29 6.78
N SER A 119 9.70 -5.49 7.64
CA SER A 119 10.26 -5.98 8.89
C SER A 119 10.11 -4.98 10.02
N ARG A 120 9.57 -5.45 11.13
CA ARG A 120 9.50 -4.74 12.41
C ARG A 120 10.68 -5.09 13.32
N GLN A 121 11.55 -6.01 12.90
CA GLN A 121 12.65 -6.45 13.74
C GLN A 121 13.89 -5.59 13.48
N GLN A 122 14.41 -4.97 14.54
CA GLN A 122 15.65 -4.19 14.47
C GLN A 122 16.89 -5.08 14.61
N PRO A 123 18.06 -4.61 14.12
CA PRO A 123 19.37 -5.17 14.45
C PRO A 123 19.63 -5.04 15.97
N GLY A 124 19.18 -6.02 16.74
CA GLY A 124 19.16 -5.98 18.21
C GLY A 124 17.99 -6.74 18.84
N GLY A 125 17.01 -7.19 18.03
CA GLY A 125 15.89 -8.01 18.48
C GLY A 125 14.70 -7.21 19.03
N THR A 126 14.82 -5.90 19.14
CA THR A 126 13.69 -5.01 19.43
C THR A 126 12.70 -5.04 18.26
N VAL A 127 11.41 -5.18 18.59
CA VAL A 127 10.32 -5.10 17.62
C VAL A 127 9.73 -3.69 17.66
N CYS A 128 9.74 -2.98 16.53
CA CYS A 128 9.09 -1.69 16.43
C CYS A 128 7.57 -1.83 16.21
N GLY A 129 6.85 -0.81 16.66
CA GLY A 129 5.41 -0.67 16.57
C GLY A 129 5.00 0.76 16.91
N PRO A 130 3.72 1.11 16.84
CA PRO A 130 3.24 2.44 17.22
C PRO A 130 3.69 2.74 18.65
N ASP A 131 4.19 3.95 18.86
CA ASP A 131 4.51 4.44 20.20
C ASP A 131 3.23 4.33 21.05
N THR A 132 3.34 3.66 22.21
CA THR A 132 2.22 3.47 23.16
C THR A 132 2.01 4.71 24.01
#